data_AF-A0A0J6SKI9-F1
#
_entry.id   AF-A0A0J6SKI9-F1
#
_cell.length_a   1.000
_cell.length_b   1.000
_cell.length_c   1.000
_cell.angle_alpha   90.00
_cell.angle_beta   90.00
_cell.angle_gamma   90.00
#
_symmetry.space_group_name_H-M   'P 1'
#
loop_
_entity.id
_entity.type
_entity.pdbx_description
1 polymer ?
#
loop_
_entity_poly.entity_id
_entity_poly.type
_entity_poly.pdbx_seq_one_letter_code
_entity_poly.pdbx_strand_id
1 'polypeptide(L)'
;MAAPQTHAAARRRAVPHQAALPLSSGERKLREDEQLSKLYRAYKRAQIQALLDGPFGTQVRELDRFMRRMELQDGPKLVERFREALGWIGLMDMDSRFSLLRLASRRIVALRERHGLEPFNDGVVGDPPRTFHIIKDLLGCR
;
A
#
# COMPACT_ATOMS: atom_id res chain seq x y z
N MET A 1 -43.82 -67.99 23.40
CA MET A 1 -43.59 -66.68 24.06
C MET A 1 -43.19 -65.68 22.99
N ALA A 2 -43.86 -64.54 22.94
CA ALA A 2 -43.85 -63.59 21.83
C ALA A 2 -43.03 -62.32 22.13
N ALA A 3 -42.38 -61.81 21.05
CA ALA A 3 -41.89 -60.44 20.77
C ALA A 3 -40.72 -59.87 21.60
N PRO A 4 -40.08 -58.74 21.18
CA PRO A 4 -40.08 -58.03 19.88
C PRO A 4 -38.66 -57.78 19.31
N GLN A 5 -38.46 -57.71 18.00
CA GLN A 5 -38.53 -56.54 17.08
C GLN A 5 -37.44 -55.45 17.22
N THR A 6 -37.10 -54.95 16.04
CA THR A 6 -35.93 -54.25 15.54
C THR A 6 -35.97 -52.72 15.68
N HIS A 7 -34.84 -52.09 15.27
CA HIS A 7 -34.67 -50.70 14.81
C HIS A 7 -34.29 -49.62 15.84
N ALA A 8 -32.99 -49.54 16.15
CA ALA A 8 -32.36 -48.31 16.63
C ALA A 8 -32.02 -47.40 15.43
N ALA A 9 -33.02 -46.70 14.91
CA ALA A 9 -32.84 -45.63 13.93
C ALA A 9 -32.16 -44.43 14.59
N ALA A 10 -30.85 -44.26 14.36
CA ALA A 10 -30.09 -43.09 14.76
C ALA A 10 -30.60 -41.85 14.00
N ARG A 11 -31.49 -41.10 14.63
CA ARG A 11 -31.97 -39.79 14.16
C ARG A 11 -30.80 -38.80 14.14
N ARG A 12 -30.22 -38.57 12.96
CA ARG A 12 -29.38 -37.39 12.69
C ARG A 12 -30.27 -36.15 12.88
N ARG A 13 -30.10 -35.44 13.99
CA ARG A 13 -30.68 -34.11 14.18
C ARG A 13 -30.03 -33.17 13.17
N ALA A 14 -30.77 -32.81 12.12
CA ALA A 14 -30.43 -31.68 11.28
C ALA A 14 -30.40 -30.44 12.18
N VAL A 15 -29.22 -29.83 12.31
CA VAL A 15 -29.07 -28.52 12.94
C VAL A 15 -29.80 -27.52 12.04
N PRO A 16 -30.78 -26.75 12.55
CA PRO A 16 -31.45 -25.76 11.72
C PRO A 16 -30.41 -24.75 11.27
N HIS A 17 -30.25 -24.63 9.95
CA HIS A 17 -29.50 -23.55 9.33
C HIS A 17 -30.28 -22.27 9.63
N GLN A 18 -29.95 -21.59 10.72
CA GLN A 18 -30.46 -20.24 10.97
C GLN A 18 -29.96 -19.38 9.80
N ALA A 19 -30.86 -19.11 8.86
CA ALA A 19 -30.62 -18.18 7.79
C ALA A 19 -30.23 -16.84 8.44
N ALA A 20 -29.00 -16.40 8.17
CA ALA A 20 -28.54 -15.10 8.63
C ALA A 20 -29.55 -14.05 8.17
N LEU A 21 -30.01 -13.21 9.11
CA LEU A 21 -30.93 -12.12 8.80
C LEU A 21 -30.32 -11.24 7.69
N PRO A 22 -31.12 -10.78 6.71
CA PRO A 22 -30.62 -9.92 5.67
C PRO A 22 -30.09 -8.63 6.28
N LEU A 23 -28.83 -8.31 5.98
CA LEU A 23 -28.15 -7.12 6.47
C LEU A 23 -28.94 -5.86 6.10
N SER A 24 -29.00 -4.92 7.04
CA SER A 24 -29.48 -3.58 6.76
C SER A 24 -28.67 -2.94 5.62
N SER A 25 -29.23 -1.93 4.97
CA SER A 25 -28.52 -1.19 3.91
C SER A 25 -27.19 -0.60 4.41
N GLY A 26 -27.16 -0.13 5.67
CA GLY A 26 -25.94 0.40 6.30
C GLY A 26 -24.87 -0.67 6.53
N GLU A 27 -25.24 -1.85 7.02
CA GLU A 27 -24.30 -2.95 7.23
C GLU A 27 -23.75 -3.53 5.92
N ARG A 28 -24.56 -3.55 4.85
CA ARG A 28 -24.09 -3.93 3.51
C ARG A 28 -23.04 -2.95 3.01
N LYS A 29 -23.34 -1.65 3.07
CA LYS A 29 -22.41 -0.60 2.65
C LYS A 29 -21.09 -0.66 3.44
N LEU A 30 -21.15 -0.82 4.75
CA LEU A 30 -19.94 -0.94 5.58
C LEU A 30 -19.09 -2.15 5.16
N ARG A 31 -19.71 -3.31 4.90
CA ARG A 31 -18.99 -4.49 4.41
C ARG A 31 -18.38 -4.28 3.03
N GLU A 32 -19.08 -3.61 2.12
CA GLU A 32 -18.57 -3.25 0.80
C GLU A 32 -17.36 -2.31 0.92
N ASP A 33 -17.45 -1.27 1.75
CA ASP A 33 -16.36 -0.32 2.00
C ASP A 33 -15.13 -1.03 2.60
N GLU A 34 -15.34 -1.96 3.53
CA GLU A 34 -14.27 -2.79 4.09
C GLU A 34 -13.60 -3.69 3.02
N GLN A 35 -14.41 -4.31 2.15
CA GLN A 35 -13.90 -5.14 1.07
C GLN A 35 -13.10 -4.31 0.06
N LEU A 36 -13.61 -3.17 -0.36
CA LEU A 36 -12.91 -2.24 -1.26
C LEU A 36 -11.60 -1.76 -0.63
N SER A 37 -11.60 -1.41 0.65
CA SER A 37 -10.39 -1.03 1.40
C SER A 37 -9.35 -2.15 1.42
N LYS A 38 -9.77 -3.40 1.65
CA LYS A 38 -8.88 -4.57 1.61
C LYS A 38 -8.27 -4.79 0.23
N LEU A 39 -9.09 -4.76 -0.82
CA LEU A 39 -8.66 -4.91 -2.21
C LEU A 39 -7.68 -3.80 -2.61
N TYR A 40 -7.99 -2.56 -2.26
CA TYR A 40 -7.13 -1.41 -2.51
C TYR A 40 -5.76 -1.57 -1.84
N ARG A 41 -5.72 -1.98 -0.56
CA ARG A 41 -4.46 -2.24 0.15
C ARG A 41 -3.66 -3.38 -0.49
N ALA A 42 -4.33 -4.44 -0.93
CA ALA A 42 -3.68 -5.55 -1.62
C ALA A 42 -3.08 -5.10 -2.96
N TYR A 43 -3.84 -4.38 -3.76
CA TYR A 43 -3.39 -3.78 -5.00
C TYR A 43 -2.17 -2.87 -4.79
N LYS A 44 -2.19 -1.99 -3.78
CA LYS A 44 -1.02 -1.14 -3.47
C LYS A 44 0.22 -1.93 -3.07
N ARG A 45 0.07 -3.04 -2.33
CA ARG A 45 1.19 -3.94 -2.03
C ARG A 45 1.72 -4.60 -3.30
N ALA A 46 0.84 -5.05 -4.18
CA ALA A 46 1.22 -5.67 -5.45
C ALA A 46 1.99 -4.70 -6.36
N GLN A 47 1.61 -3.41 -6.43
CA GLN A 47 2.34 -2.40 -7.20
C GLN A 47 3.79 -2.22 -6.69
N ILE A 48 3.97 -2.12 -5.38
CA ILE A 48 5.32 -2.02 -4.79
C ILE A 48 6.11 -3.31 -5.00
N GLN A 49 5.46 -4.47 -4.88
CA GLN A 49 6.12 -5.75 -5.11
C GLN A 49 6.57 -5.89 -6.57
N ALA A 50 5.72 -5.51 -7.53
CA ALA A 50 6.08 -5.51 -8.96
C ALA A 50 7.25 -4.58 -9.26
N LEU A 51 7.30 -3.39 -8.65
CA LEU A 51 8.44 -2.48 -8.75
C LEU A 51 9.73 -3.13 -8.22
N LEU A 52 9.64 -3.83 -7.09
CA LEU A 52 10.79 -4.46 -6.43
C LEU A 52 11.27 -5.72 -7.15
N ASP A 53 10.38 -6.44 -7.82
CA ASP A 53 10.69 -7.66 -8.57
C ASP A 53 10.99 -7.37 -10.05
N GLY A 54 10.83 -6.11 -10.47
CA GLY A 54 11.14 -5.65 -11.83
C GLY A 54 12.64 -5.49 -12.10
N PRO A 55 13.00 -5.07 -13.34
CA PRO A 55 14.39 -5.02 -13.82
C PRO A 55 15.34 -4.16 -12.97
N PHE A 56 14.81 -3.15 -12.27
CA PHE A 56 15.57 -2.23 -11.42
C PHE A 56 15.37 -2.48 -9.92
N GLY A 57 14.86 -3.67 -9.57
CA GLY A 57 14.51 -4.03 -8.20
C GLY A 57 15.65 -3.86 -7.20
N THR A 58 16.88 -4.19 -7.59
CA THR A 58 18.07 -4.03 -6.75
C THR A 58 18.33 -2.55 -6.43
N GLN A 59 18.33 -1.70 -7.45
CA GLN A 59 18.55 -0.25 -7.33
C GLN A 59 17.44 0.39 -6.47
N VAL A 60 16.19 -0.02 -6.67
CA VAL A 60 15.05 0.45 -5.86
C VAL A 60 15.22 0.04 -4.39
N ARG A 61 15.67 -1.18 -4.09
CA ARG A 61 15.91 -1.64 -2.72
C ARG A 61 17.04 -0.86 -2.04
N GLU A 62 18.10 -0.52 -2.78
CA GLU A 62 19.19 0.32 -2.27
C GLU A 62 18.70 1.73 -1.94
N LEU A 63 17.91 2.34 -2.83
CA LEU A 63 17.30 3.63 -2.60
C LEU A 63 16.31 3.60 -1.41
N ASP A 64 15.50 2.54 -1.28
CA ASP A 64 14.62 2.34 -0.11
C ASP A 64 15.42 2.24 1.19
N ARG A 65 16.53 1.50 1.19
CA ARG A 65 17.43 1.36 2.35
C ARG A 65 18.10 2.68 2.71
N PHE A 66 18.44 3.50 1.73
CA PHE A 66 18.91 4.86 1.96
C PHE A 66 17.81 5.71 2.62
N MET A 67 16.62 5.77 2.03
CA MET A 67 15.50 6.58 2.53
C MET A 67 15.07 6.21 3.96
N ARG A 68 15.13 4.92 4.33
CA ARG A 68 14.81 4.46 5.70
C ARG A 68 15.76 4.98 6.78
N ARG A 69 16.99 5.37 6.40
CA ARG A 69 18.04 5.83 7.31
C ARG A 69 18.27 7.34 7.27
N MET A 70 17.53 8.06 6.43
CA MET A 70 17.61 9.51 6.35
C MET A 70 17.11 10.17 7.63
N GLU A 71 17.63 11.36 7.92
CA GLU A 71 17.12 12.34 8.86
C GLU A 71 16.48 13.55 8.13
N LEU A 72 15.83 14.46 8.87
CA LEU A 72 15.13 15.61 8.29
C LEU A 72 16.03 16.51 7.42
N GLN A 73 17.30 16.66 7.81
CA GLN A 73 18.29 17.44 7.09
C GLN A 73 18.78 16.79 5.79
N ASP A 74 18.47 15.51 5.55
CA ASP A 74 18.96 14.77 4.37
C ASP A 74 18.11 15.00 3.11
N GLY A 75 17.13 15.91 3.15
CA GLY A 75 16.32 16.29 1.99
C GLY A 75 17.14 16.58 0.72
N PRO A 76 18.19 17.42 0.78
CA PRO A 76 19.08 17.65 -0.37
C PRO A 76 19.82 16.39 -0.84
N LYS A 77 20.29 15.55 0.08
CA LYS A 77 20.95 14.28 -0.28
C LYS A 77 20.01 13.34 -1.00
N LEU A 78 18.73 13.30 -0.62
CA LEU A 78 17.72 12.51 -1.33
C LEU A 78 17.55 12.97 -2.78
N VAL A 79 17.49 14.29 -3.01
CA VAL A 79 17.42 14.84 -4.37
C VAL A 79 18.63 14.41 -5.19
N GLU A 80 19.84 14.54 -4.65
CA GLU A 80 21.06 14.13 -5.35
C GLU A 80 21.07 12.62 -5.67
N ARG A 81 20.61 11.77 -4.74
CA ARG A 81 20.44 10.34 -5.02
C ARG A 81 19.49 10.06 -6.18
N PHE A 82 18.40 10.83 -6.31
CA PHE A 82 17.49 10.71 -7.45
C PHE A 82 18.12 11.23 -8.75
N ARG A 83 18.96 12.28 -8.70
CA ARG A 83 19.73 12.76 -9.86
C ARG A 83 20.73 11.72 -10.36
N GLU A 84 21.50 11.13 -9.45
CA GLU A 84 22.43 10.03 -9.75
C GLU A 84 21.70 8.82 -10.36
N ALA A 85 20.47 8.57 -9.90
CA ALA A 85 19.64 7.46 -10.36
C ALA A 85 18.97 7.68 -11.73
N LEU A 86 19.03 8.89 -12.31
CA LEU A 86 18.34 9.20 -13.57
C LEU A 86 18.71 8.27 -14.73
N GLY A 87 19.95 7.74 -14.75
CA GLY A 87 20.38 6.82 -15.79
C GLY A 87 19.53 5.57 -15.90
N TRP A 88 19.19 4.93 -14.78
CA TRP A 88 18.34 3.73 -14.78
C TRP A 88 16.85 4.07 -14.62
N ILE A 89 16.51 5.15 -13.92
CA ILE A 89 15.13 5.64 -13.82
C ILE A 89 14.58 6.01 -15.21
N GLY A 90 15.40 6.61 -16.06
CA GLY A 90 15.04 6.97 -17.43
C GLY A 90 14.67 5.77 -18.31
N LEU A 91 15.07 4.56 -17.93
CA LEU A 91 14.74 3.31 -18.61
C LEU A 91 13.46 2.64 -18.06
N MET A 92 12.93 3.12 -16.94
CA MET A 92 11.68 2.61 -16.37
C MET A 92 10.47 3.10 -17.16
N ASP A 93 9.45 2.25 -17.24
CA ASP A 93 8.11 2.65 -17.69
C ASP A 93 7.43 3.59 -16.68
N MET A 94 6.34 4.23 -17.13
CA MET A 94 5.66 5.25 -16.36
C MET A 94 5.04 4.71 -15.06
N ASP A 95 4.48 3.49 -15.06
CA ASP A 95 3.86 2.89 -13.88
C ASP A 95 4.90 2.56 -12.80
N SER A 96 6.08 2.09 -13.23
CA SER A 96 7.22 1.86 -12.36
C SER A 96 7.73 3.17 -11.75
N ARG A 97 7.82 4.26 -12.54
CA ARG A 97 8.20 5.60 -12.02
C ARG A 97 7.17 6.14 -11.02
N PHE A 98 5.88 5.99 -11.29
CA PHE A 98 4.82 6.36 -10.34
C PHE A 98 4.89 5.53 -9.06
N SER A 99 5.18 4.24 -9.17
CA SER A 99 5.36 3.36 -8.01
C SER A 99 6.57 3.77 -7.17
N LEU A 100 7.67 4.16 -7.82
CA LEU A 100 8.86 4.70 -7.16
C LEU A 100 8.59 6.04 -6.47
N LEU A 101 7.87 6.95 -7.12
CA LEU A 101 7.44 8.22 -6.52
C LEU A 101 6.58 7.98 -5.27
N ARG A 102 5.64 7.03 -5.34
CA ARG A 102 4.80 6.66 -4.20
C ARG A 102 5.60 6.06 -3.05
N LEU A 103 6.60 5.23 -3.35
CA LEU A 103 7.53 4.70 -2.36
C LEU A 103 8.28 5.85 -1.65
N ALA A 104 8.83 6.79 -2.42
CA ALA A 104 9.53 7.96 -1.87
C ALA A 104 8.62 8.84 -1.00
N SER A 105 7.41 9.15 -1.49
CA SER A 105 6.38 9.89 -0.73
C SER A 105 6.10 9.24 0.61
N ARG A 106 5.89 7.92 0.64
CA ARG A 106 5.64 7.18 1.88
C ARG A 106 6.82 7.26 2.85
N ARG A 107 8.06 7.25 2.36
CA ARG A 107 9.24 7.40 3.21
C ARG A 107 9.39 8.81 3.77
N ILE A 108 9.13 9.83 2.96
CA ILE A 108 9.12 11.22 3.40
C ILE A 108 8.04 11.45 4.47
N VAL A 109 6.82 10.93 4.25
CA VAL A 109 5.73 11.00 5.24
C VAL A 109 6.14 10.32 6.55
N ALA A 110 6.63 9.08 6.49
CA ALA A 110 7.05 8.36 7.69
C ALA A 110 8.21 9.06 8.43
N LEU A 111 9.13 9.68 7.69
CA LEU A 111 10.19 10.54 8.24
C LEU A 111 9.59 11.77 8.93
N ARG A 112 8.57 12.42 8.39
CA ARG A 112 7.95 13.58 9.03
C ARG A 112 7.21 13.20 10.31
N GLU A 113 6.42 12.13 10.25
CA GLU A 113 5.63 11.61 11.38
C GLU A 113 6.52 11.22 12.57
N ARG A 114 7.64 10.53 12.33
CA ARG A 114 8.56 10.15 13.42
C ARG A 114 9.23 11.34 14.13
N HIS A 115 9.22 12.52 13.51
CA HIS A 115 9.72 13.76 14.10
C HIS A 115 8.59 14.71 14.55
N GLY A 116 7.34 14.24 14.62
CA GLY A 116 6.21 15.03 15.11
C GLY A 116 5.76 16.14 14.15
N LEU A 117 6.11 16.02 12.87
CA LEU A 117 5.68 16.96 11.82
C LEU A 117 4.44 16.42 11.11
N GLU A 118 3.64 17.31 10.54
CA GLU A 118 2.49 16.92 9.70
C GLU A 118 2.94 16.04 8.53
N PRO A 119 2.19 14.99 8.16
CA PRO A 119 2.55 14.07 7.06
C PRO A 119 2.86 14.78 5.74
N PHE A 120 2.05 15.77 5.41
CA PHE A 120 2.16 16.58 4.19
C PHE A 120 2.47 18.02 4.57
N ASN A 121 3.22 18.69 3.69
CA ASN A 121 3.43 20.13 3.76
C ASN A 121 3.52 20.61 2.31
N ASP A 122 2.34 20.93 1.79
CA ASP A 122 2.16 21.54 0.49
C ASP A 122 2.52 23.01 0.67
N GLY A 123 3.82 23.32 0.53
CA GLY A 123 4.33 24.68 0.70
C GLY A 123 3.49 25.71 -0.05
N VAL A 124 3.49 26.95 0.45
CA VAL A 124 2.67 28.02 -0.12
C VAL A 124 3.28 28.56 -1.42
N VAL A 125 2.48 29.28 -2.22
CA VAL A 125 2.97 29.93 -3.45
C VAL A 125 4.15 30.85 -3.12
N GLY A 126 5.29 30.63 -3.76
CA GLY A 126 6.54 31.36 -3.52
C GLY A 126 7.55 30.63 -2.63
N ASP A 127 7.15 29.54 -1.96
CA ASP A 127 8.10 28.69 -1.24
C ASP A 127 9.08 28.00 -2.21
N PRO A 128 10.34 27.79 -1.78
CA PRO A 128 11.26 26.92 -2.51
C PRO A 128 10.66 25.52 -2.71
N PRO A 129 10.89 24.87 -3.86
CA PRO A 129 10.33 23.56 -4.14
C PRO A 129 10.81 22.55 -3.10
N ARG A 130 9.85 21.89 -2.46
CA ARG A 130 10.13 20.83 -1.47
C ARG A 130 10.73 19.61 -2.16
N THR A 131 11.50 18.81 -1.42
CA THR A 131 12.14 17.57 -1.90
C THR A 131 11.20 16.68 -2.70
N PHE A 132 9.95 16.50 -2.25
CA PHE A 132 8.96 15.71 -2.98
C PHE A 132 8.65 16.25 -4.39
N HIS A 133 8.47 17.57 -4.53
CA HIS A 133 8.19 18.21 -5.81
C HIS A 133 9.36 18.04 -6.78
N ILE A 134 10.59 18.24 -6.29
CA ILE A 134 11.80 18.04 -7.11
C ILE A 134 11.88 16.59 -7.60
N ILE A 135 11.62 15.60 -6.73
CA ILE A 135 11.62 14.19 -7.11
C ILE A 135 10.51 13.86 -8.11
N LYS A 136 9.31 14.44 -7.92
CA LYS A 136 8.18 14.29 -8.85
C LYS A 136 8.57 14.75 -10.26
N ASP A 137 9.24 15.90 -10.37
CA ASP A 137 9.71 16.45 -11.63
C ASP A 137 10.82 15.60 -12.26
N LEU A 138 11.79 15.13 -11.46
CA LEU A 138 12.87 14.25 -11.93
C LEU A 138 12.33 12.93 -12.50
N LEU A 139 11.25 12.40 -11.94
CA LEU A 139 10.60 11.18 -12.40
C LEU A 139 9.70 11.40 -13.63
N GLY A 140 9.44 12.66 -14.02
CA GLY A 140 8.52 12.99 -15.10
C GLY A 140 7.06 12.67 -14.80
N CYS A 141 6.73 12.44 -13.53
CA CYS A 141 5.37 12.17 -13.07
C CYS A 141 4.62 13.50 -12.99
N ARG A 142 3.95 13.94 -14.05
CA ARG A 142 3.16 15.20 -14.02
C ARG A 142 1.73 14.93 -13.57
#